data_AF-K1SL77-F1
#
_entry.id   AF-K1SL77-F1
#
_cell.length_a   1.000
_cell.length_b   1.000
_cell.length_c   1.000
_cell.angle_alpha   90.00
_cell.angle_beta   90.00
_cell.angle_gamma   90.00
#
_symmetry.space_group_name_H-M   'P 1'
#
loop_
_entity.id
_entity.type
_entity.pdbx_description
1 polymer ?
#
loop_
_entity_poly.entity_id
_entity_poly.type
_entity_poly.pdbx_seq_one_letter_code
_entity_poly.pdbx_strand_id
1 'polypeptide(L)' 'MTNQKYNDYLKAIGQMVGVDRLHTHMGRATAATLFLSKGMPINIVARVLGHTTLRQTTRYARTLNKDVQSAFDALEGKM' A
#
# COMPACT_ATOMS: atom_id res chain seq x y z
N MET A 1 -6.76 7.90 -16.16
CA MET A 1 -6.67 6.89 -17.24
C MET A 1 -6.75 5.51 -16.63
N THR A 2 -7.90 4.85 -16.72
CA THR A 2 -8.10 3.48 -16.26
C THR A 2 -8.02 2.55 -17.45
N ASN A 3 -7.08 1.60 -17.40
CA ASN A 3 -7.03 0.52 -18.36
C ASN A 3 -8.14 -0.48 -18.00
N GLN A 4 -9.37 -0.18 -18.43
CA GLN A 4 -10.60 -0.82 -17.94
C GLN A 4 -10.57 -2.33 -18.10
N LYS A 5 -10.21 -2.81 -19.30
CA LYS A 5 -10.08 -4.26 -19.58
C LYS A 5 -9.10 -4.94 -18.63
N TYR A 6 -7.98 -4.30 -18.32
CA TYR A 6 -7.00 -4.84 -17.39
C TYR A 6 -7.57 -4.94 -15.96
N ASN A 7 -8.29 -3.91 -15.49
CA ASN A 7 -8.97 -3.98 -14.20
C ASN A 7 -10.07 -5.05 -14.18
N ASP A 8 -10.73 -5.33 -15.30
CA ASP A 8 -11.76 -6.39 -15.35
C ASP A 8 -11.13 -7.79 -15.21
N TYR A 9 -9.97 -8.04 -15.83
CA TYR A 9 -9.19 -9.25 -15.56
C TYR A 9 -8.74 -9.34 -14.11
N LEU A 10 -8.25 -8.23 -13.53
CA LEU A 10 -7.86 -8.19 -12.12
C LEU A 10 -9.03 -8.49 -11.18
N LYS A 11 -10.24 -8.02 -11.47
CA LYS A 11 -11.43 -8.37 -10.68
C LYS A 11 -11.75 -9.85 -10.74
N ALA A 12 -11.66 -10.47 -11.92
CA ALA A 12 -11.88 -11.91 -12.08
C ALA A 12 -10.87 -12.72 -11.25
N ILE A 13 -9.59 -12.34 -11.30
CA ILE A 13 -8.54 -12.93 -10.45
C ILE A 13 -8.86 -12.71 -8.97
N GLY A 14 -9.24 -11.48 -8.59
CA GLY A 14 -9.62 -11.13 -7.22
C GLY A 14 -10.73 -12.03 -6.66
N GLN A 15 -11.77 -12.29 -7.46
CA GLN A 15 -12.85 -13.22 -7.10
C GLN A 15 -12.36 -14.64 -6.86
N MET A 16 -11.40 -15.13 -7.65
CA MET A 16 -10.84 -16.49 -7.50
C MET A 16 -9.99 -16.65 -6.24
N VAL A 17 -9.27 -15.59 -5.82
CA VAL A 17 -8.36 -15.63 -4.66
C VAL A 17 -8.95 -15.03 -3.38
N GLY A 18 -10.23 -14.60 -3.41
CA GLY A 18 -10.91 -14.01 -2.27
C GLY A 18 -10.50 -12.57 -1.94
N VAL A 19 -9.97 -11.82 -2.90
CA VAL A 19 -9.63 -10.39 -2.76
C VAL A 19 -10.70 -9.53 -3.45
N ASP A 20 -11.50 -8.82 -2.65
CA ASP A 20 -12.55 -7.95 -3.17
C ASP A 20 -11.97 -6.71 -3.89
N ARG A 21 -12.63 -6.31 -4.99
CA ARG A 21 -12.34 -5.08 -5.75
C ARG A 21 -10.88 -4.90 -6.18
N LEU A 22 -10.18 -5.99 -6.51
CA LEU A 22 -8.80 -5.92 -6.99
C LEU A 22 -8.71 -5.05 -8.27
N HIS A 23 -7.84 -4.04 -8.22
CA HIS A 23 -7.59 -3.14 -9.34
C HIS A 23 -6.15 -2.59 -9.28
N THR A 24 -5.67 -2.02 -10.39
CA THR A 24 -4.30 -1.51 -10.51
C THR A 24 -3.86 -0.52 -9.44
N HIS A 25 -4.73 0.41 -9.03
CA HIS A 25 -4.41 1.36 -7.95
C HIS A 25 -4.20 0.68 -6.58
N MET A 26 -4.82 -0.48 -6.35
CA MET A 26 -4.67 -1.25 -5.12
C MET A 26 -3.27 -1.87 -5.10
N GLY A 27 -2.83 -2.47 -6.22
CA GLY A 27 -1.46 -2.96 -6.35
C GLY A 27 -0.40 -1.87 -6.10
N ARG A 28 -0.61 -0.66 -6.62
CA ARG A 28 0.29 0.49 -6.35
C ARG A 28 0.30 0.88 -4.87
N ALA A 29 -0.86 0.87 -4.21
CA ALA A 29 -0.97 1.16 -2.78
C ALA A 29 -0.28 0.09 -1.92
N THR A 30 -0.46 -1.19 -2.29
CA THR A 30 0.22 -2.33 -1.65
C THR A 30 1.72 -2.22 -1.80
N ALA A 31 2.23 -1.94 -3.00
CA ALA A 31 3.67 -1.76 -3.23
C ALA A 31 4.25 -0.61 -2.40
N ALA A 32 3.56 0.54 -2.34
CA ALA A 32 3.99 1.68 -1.53
C ALA A 32 4.11 1.32 -0.04
N THR A 33 3.07 0.68 0.51
CA THR A 33 3.02 0.29 1.92
C THR A 33 4.08 -0.77 2.22
N LEU A 34 4.26 -1.75 1.33
CA LEU A 34 5.27 -2.79 1.46
C LEU A 34 6.68 -2.19 1.47
N PHE A 35 7.03 -1.33 0.53
CA PHE A 35 8.37 -0.73 0.49
C PHE A 35 8.67 0.12 1.74
N LEU A 36 7.69 0.89 2.21
CA LEU A 36 7.83 1.65 3.45
C LEU A 36 7.99 0.72 4.67
N SER A 37 7.21 -0.37 4.74
CA SER A 37 7.32 -1.38 5.82
C SER A 37 8.67 -2.08 5.85
N LYS A 38 9.36 -2.14 4.71
CA LYS A 38 10.71 -2.70 4.58
C LYS A 38 11.80 -1.65 4.81
N GLY A 39 11.45 -0.47 5.32
CA GLY A 39 12.40 0.59 5.67
C GLY A 39 12.91 1.41 4.48
N MET A 40 12.30 1.27 3.29
CA MET A 40 12.69 2.10 2.14
C MET A 40 12.33 3.57 2.39
N PRO A 41 13.26 4.52 2.20
CA PRO A 41 12.98 5.94 2.38
C PRO A 41 11.85 6.45 1.46
N ILE A 42 10.99 7.32 1.98
CA ILE A 42 9.77 7.76 1.29
C ILE A 42 10.04 8.45 -0.06
N ASN A 43 11.15 9.15 -0.19
CA ASN A 43 11.60 9.78 -1.43
C ASN A 43 11.99 8.75 -2.51
N ILE A 44 12.59 7.62 -2.10
CA ILE A 44 12.90 6.51 -2.99
C ILE A 44 11.61 5.81 -3.42
N VAL A 45 10.70 5.52 -2.48
CA VAL A 45 9.38 4.94 -2.78
C VAL A 45 8.60 5.83 -3.76
N ALA A 46 8.59 7.15 -3.55
CA ALA A 46 7.93 8.09 -4.45
C ALA A 46 8.48 8.03 -5.88
N ARG A 47 9.80 7.92 -6.03
CA ARG A 47 10.47 7.80 -7.33
C ARG A 47 10.15 6.48 -8.01
N VAL A 48 10.20 5.36 -7.29
CA VAL A 48 9.88 4.02 -7.81
C VAL A 48 8.43 3.95 -8.32
N LEU A 49 7.49 4.59 -7.62
CA LEU A 49 6.08 4.58 -7.99
C LEU A 49 5.70 5.64 -9.04
N GLY A 50 6.65 6.48 -9.47
CA GLY A 50 6.42 7.54 -10.45
C GLY A 50 5.53 8.67 -9.91
N HIS A 51 5.55 8.94 -8.61
CA HIS A 51 4.78 10.02 -8.02
C HIS A 51 5.45 11.37 -8.27
N THR A 52 4.69 12.31 -8.83
CA THR A 52 5.13 13.69 -9.12
C THR A 52 5.39 14.49 -7.84
N THR A 53 4.71 14.13 -6.74
CA THR A 53 4.87 14.82 -5.45
C THR A 53 5.01 13.84 -4.30
N LEU A 54 5.82 14.17 -3.30
CA LEU A 54 5.96 13.35 -2.09
C LEU A 54 4.61 13.16 -1.37
N ARG A 55 3.71 14.15 -1.44
CA ARG A 55 2.37 14.11 -0.86
C ARG A 55 1.55 12.89 -1.31
N GLN A 56 1.73 12.42 -2.55
CA GLN A 56 1.07 11.20 -3.04
C GLN A 56 1.52 9.96 -2.28
N THR A 57 2.81 9.88 -1.93
CA THR A 57 3.39 8.77 -1.15
C THR A 57 3.14 8.91 0.35
N THR A 58 3.08 10.14 0.89
CA THR A 58 2.86 10.40 2.33
C THR A 58 1.59 9.74 2.88
N ARG A 59 0.56 9.55 2.05
CA ARG A 59 -0.65 8.82 2.44
C ARG A 59 -0.36 7.42 2.99
N TYR A 60 0.66 6.73 2.47
CA TYR A 60 1.00 5.36 2.87
C TYR A 60 1.86 5.28 4.13
N ALA A 61 2.65 6.32 4.41
CA ALA A 61 3.46 6.39 5.63
C ALA A 61 2.60 6.43 6.92
N ARG A 62 1.40 7.01 6.84
CA ARG A 62 0.46 7.06 7.97
C ARG A 62 -0.05 5.67 8.39
N THR A 63 -0.12 4.74 7.45
CA THR A 63 -0.55 3.36 7.75
C THR A 63 0.50 2.66 8.62
N LEU A 64 1.79 2.91 8.38
CA LEU A 64 2.89 2.38 9.18
C LEU A 64 2.86 2.83 10.65
N ASN A 65 2.42 4.06 10.94
CA ASN A 65 2.35 4.55 12.32
C ASN A 65 1.39 3.74 13.18
N LYS A 66 0.34 3.14 12.59
CA LYS A 66 -0.54 2.23 13.33
C LYS A 66 0.16 0.92 13.69
N ASP A 67 1.00 0.42 12.79
CA ASP A 67 1.78 -0.81 13.01
C ASP A 67 2.88 -0.60 14.06
N VAL A 68 3.49 0.59 14.09
CA VAL A 68 4.45 0.96 15.14
C VAL A 68 3.74 1.07 16.49
N GLN A 69 2.61 1.77 16.55
CA GLN A 69 1.86 1.93 17.80
C GLN A 69 1.38 0.59 18.35
N SER A 70 0.82 -0.28 17.51
CA SER A 70 0.40 -1.62 17.94
C SER A 70 1.59 -2.50 18.37
N ALA A 71 2.75 -2.37 17.74
CA ALA A 71 3.97 -3.05 18.17
C ALA A 71 4.47 -2.56 19.54
N PHE A 72 4.36 -1.26 19.82
CA PHE A 72 4.67 -0.69 21.14
C PHE A 72 3.65 -1.09 22.20
N ASP A 73 2.35 -1.09 21.89
CA ASP A 73 1.30 -1.51 22.82
C ASP A 73 1.46 -2.99 23.22
N ALA A 74 1.87 -3.84 22.27
CA ALA A 74 2.20 -5.25 22.52
C ALA A 74 3.45 -5.43 23.41
N LEU A 75 4.44 -4.53 23.31
CA LEU A 75 5.63 -4.51 24.17
C LEU A 75 5.31 -4.02 25.59
N GLU A 76 4.38 -3.07 25.72
CA GLU A 76 3.95 -2.53 27.02
C GLU A 76 2.99 -3.45 27.77
N GLY A 77 2.58 -4.59 27.20
CA GLY A 77 1.70 -5.56 27.86
C GLY A 77 0.28 -5.04 28.10
N LYS A 78 -0.15 -4.02 27.34
CA LYS A 78 -1.52 -3.51 27.37
C LYS A 78 -2.41 -4.37 26.46
N MET A 79 -2.82 -5.52 26.97
CA MET A 79 -3.99 -6.25 26.48
C MET A 79 -5.16 -6.09 27.45
#